data_AF-A0A7C2WTG0-F1
#
_entry.id   AF-A0A7C2WTG0-F1
#
_cell.length_a   1.000
_cell.length_b   1.000
_cell.length_c   1.000
_cell.angle_alpha   90.00
_cell.angle_beta   90.00
_cell.angle_gamma   90.00
#
_symmetry.space_group_name_H-M   'P 1'
#
loop_
_entity.id
_entity.type
_entity.pdbx_description
1 polymer ?
#
loop_
_entity_poly.entity_id
_entity_poly.type
_entity_poly.pdbx_seq_one_letter_code
_entity_poly.pdbx_strand_id
1 'polypeptide(L)' 'PGTMYALNEHDRHYLRGGGQDMRLVCVFNPPVTGQEVHLPDGSYALE' A
#
# COMPACT_ATOMS: atom_id res chain seq x y z
N PRO A 1 3.02 -2.71 -17.96
CA PRO A 1 3.62 -3.59 -16.93
C PRO A 1 5.08 -3.21 -16.70
N GLY A 2 5.59 -3.22 -15.46
CA GLY A 2 6.99 -2.89 -15.15
C GLY A 2 7.23 -1.54 -14.49
N THR A 3 6.19 -0.75 -14.23
CA THR A 3 6.31 0.47 -13.43
C THR A 3 6.62 0.13 -11.98
N MET A 4 7.62 0.81 -11.41
CA MET A 4 7.95 0.76 -9.98
C MET A 4 7.70 2.14 -9.36
N TYR A 5 7.17 2.16 -8.14
CA TYR A 5 7.02 3.35 -7.32
C TYR A 5 7.39 3.02 -5.88
N ALA A 6 7.82 4.04 -5.13
CA ALA A 6 8.14 3.92 -3.71
C ALA A 6 7.47 5.07 -2.96
N LEU A 7 6.99 4.78 -1.74
CA LEU A 7 6.36 5.74 -0.84
C LEU A 7 7.34 6.10 0.27
N ASN A 8 8.52 6.58 -0.10
CA ASN A 8 9.65 6.77 0.81
C ASN A 8 9.41 7.88 1.83
N GLU A 9 8.48 8.81 1.57
CA GLU A 9 8.13 9.91 2.48
C GLU A 9 6.74 9.72 3.12
N HIS A 10 6.23 8.48 3.12
CA HIS A 10 4.86 8.17 3.54
C HIS A 10 3.80 8.94 2.76
N ASP A 11 4.01 9.07 1.45
CA ASP A 11 3.16 9.82 0.54
C ASP A 11 1.71 9.32 0.55
N ARG A 12 0.77 10.25 0.80
CA ARG A 12 -0.65 9.98 0.57
C ARG A 12 -0.86 9.79 -0.94
N HIS A 13 -1.49 8.68 -1.31
CA HIS A 13 -1.67 8.34 -2.72
C HIS A 13 -2.99 7.60 -2.94
N TYR A 14 -3.47 7.64 -4.19
CA TYR A 14 -4.61 6.83 -4.64
C TYR A 14 -4.11 5.78 -5.62
N LEU A 15 -4.41 4.51 -5.34
CA LEU A 15 -4.11 3.39 -6.24
C LEU A 15 -5.39 2.99 -7.01
N ARG A 16 -5.38 3.07 -8.34
CA ARG A 16 -6.55 2.81 -9.20
C ARG A 16 -6.17 1.85 -10.34
N GLY A 17 -6.86 0.71 -10.44
CA GLY A 17 -6.60 -0.31 -11.47
C GLY A 17 -7.10 0.03 -12.87
N GLY A 18 -7.88 1.09 -13.02
CA GLY A 18 -8.51 1.41 -14.30
C GLY A 18 -9.56 0.37 -14.66
N GLY A 19 -9.56 -0.10 -15.92
CA GLY A 19 -10.55 -1.05 -16.44
C GLY A 19 -10.16 -2.53 -16.34
N GLN A 20 -9.02 -2.87 -15.73
CA GLN A 20 -8.51 -4.24 -15.58
C GLN A 20 -7.86 -4.43 -14.20
N ASP A 21 -7.69 -5.67 -13.80
CA ASP A 21 -7.04 -6.01 -12.53
C ASP A 21 -5.53 -5.69 -12.56
N MET A 22 -5.00 -5.27 -11.41
CA MET A 22 -3.57 -5.08 -11.21
C MET A 22 -2.96 -6.25 -10.45
N ARG A 23 -1.82 -6.74 -10.94
CA ARG A 23 -0.96 -7.66 -10.20
C ARG A 23 0.28 -6.90 -9.73
N LEU A 24 0.43 -6.80 -8.41
CA LEU A 24 1.48 -6.02 -7.75
C LEU A 24 2.38 -6.93 -6.93
N VAL A 25 3.67 -6.59 -6.87
CA VAL A 25 4.61 -7.14 -5.90
C VAL A 25 4.99 -5.97 -4.99
N CYS A 26 4.68 -6.10 -3.71
CA CYS A 26 4.86 -5.03 -2.72
C CYS A 26 5.93 -5.42 -1.70
N VAL A 27 6.70 -4.45 -1.24
CA VAL A 27 7.71 -4.59 -0.18
C VAL A 27 7.43 -3.55 0.88
N PHE A 28 7.38 -3.97 2.15
CA PHE A 28 7.11 -3.11 3.29
C PHE A 28 8.29 -3.13 4.27
N ASN A 29 8.59 -1.97 4.86
CA ASN A 29 9.63 -1.80 5.86
C ASN A 29 9.17 -0.78 6.92
N PRO A 30 8.94 -1.17 8.20
CA PRO A 30 9.06 -2.52 8.76
C PRO A 30 8.09 -3.54 8.12
N PRO A 31 8.31 -4.85 8.29
CA PRO A 31 7.45 -5.86 7.67
C PRO A 31 6.02 -5.78 8.21
N VAL A 32 5.06 -6.13 7.35
CA VAL A 32 3.66 -6.33 7.77
C VAL A 32 3.60 -7.49 8.76
N THR A 33 2.87 -7.27 9.85
CA THR A 33 2.74 -8.18 10.99
C THR A 33 1.47 -9.04 10.90
N GLY A 34 0.46 -8.59 10.15
CA GLY A 34 -0.86 -9.21 10.10
C GLY A 34 -1.78 -8.82 11.26
N GLN A 35 -1.34 -7.91 12.13
CA GLN A 35 -2.12 -7.37 13.26
C GLN A 35 -2.61 -5.94 13.00
N GLU A 36 -2.31 -5.37 11.84
CA GLU A 36 -2.69 -4.00 11.51
C GLU A 36 -4.20 -3.84 11.35
N VAL A 37 -4.74 -2.76 11.91
CA VAL A 37 -6.16 -2.40 11.82
C VAL A 37 -6.36 -1.38 10.71
N HIS A 38 -7.35 -1.63 9.84
CA HIS A 38 -7.71 -0.67 8.79
C HIS A 38 -8.48 0.51 9.41
N LEU A 39 -7.88 1.70 9.33
CA LEU A 39 -8.45 2.91 9.91
C LEU A 39 -9.29 3.69 8.88
N PRO A 40 -10.22 4.57 9.33
CA PRO A 40 -11.07 5.36 8.44
C PRO A 40 -10.32 6.30 7.49
N ASP A 41 -9.07 6.65 7.80
CA ASP A 41 -8.22 7.48 6.94
C ASP A 41 -7.50 6.68 5.83
N GLY A 42 -7.75 5.36 5.76
CA GLY A 42 -7.17 4.45 4.79
C GLY A 42 -5.82 3.88 5.21
N SER A 43 -5.28 4.26 6.38
CA SER A 43 -4.05 3.71 6.92
C SER A 43 -4.26 2.33 7.57
N TYR A 44 -3.15 1.61 7.75
CA TYR A 44 -3.08 0.36 8.50
C TYR A 44 -2.05 0.55 9.62
N ALA A 45 -2.50 0.56 10.88
CA ALA A 45 -1.66 0.80 12.04
C ALA A 45 -1.77 -0.34 13.05
N LEU A 46 -0.73 -0.53 13.87
CA LEU A 46 -0.82 -1.31 15.10
C LEU A 46 -1.54 -0.46 16.14
N GLU A 47 -2.51 -1.04 16.86
CA GLU A 47 -3.10 -0.38 18.04
C GLU A 47 -2.08 -0.17 19.16
#